data_AF-A0A918TE60-F1
#
_entry.id   AF-A0A918TE60-F1
#
_cell.length_a   1.000
_cell.length_b   1.000
_cell.length_c   1.000
_cell.angle_alpha   90.00
_cell.angle_beta   90.00
_cell.angle_gamma   90.00
#
_symmetry.space_group_name_H-M   'P 1'
#
loop_
_entity.id
_entity.type
_entity.pdbx_description
1 polymer ?
#
loop_
_entity_poly.entity_id
_entity_poly.type
_entity_poly.pdbx_seq_one_letter_code
_entity_poly.pdbx_strand_id
1 'polypeptide(L)'
;MKISHVSRKSVSRGFTLVEILTVISIMVVLMAMTFGIGKWAMGNAQIEKARTQVKLFENALQTYEADKGEYPPGDGSDKSSVNLYTALYEDGILNNKKVYMDQLNPDGDQFNRKIKNGVILDPFKHKKPYFYLRGVDENGEEAGNAYNPDFDLWSLGPNGVGRGDGGASDEDLDDDIVNW
;
A
#
# COMPACT_ATOMS: atom_id res chain seq x y z
N MET A 1 -31.72 -60.63 57.86
CA MET A 1 -30.44 -60.36 57.16
C MET A 1 -30.48 -58.90 56.70
N LYS A 2 -29.62 -58.01 57.24
CA LYS A 2 -29.56 -56.58 56.90
C LYS A 2 -28.27 -56.35 56.13
N ILE A 3 -28.35 -55.87 54.89
CA ILE A 3 -27.18 -55.56 54.04
C ILE A 3 -26.88 -54.07 54.19
N SER A 4 -25.70 -53.72 54.68
CA SER A 4 -25.23 -52.34 54.82
C SER A 4 -24.53 -51.88 53.54
N HIS A 5 -25.05 -50.83 52.91
CA HIS A 5 -24.42 -50.15 51.78
C HIS A 5 -23.28 -49.25 52.29
N VAL A 6 -22.04 -49.56 51.89
CA VAL A 6 -20.88 -48.69 52.13
C VAL A 6 -20.82 -47.64 51.03
N SER A 7 -21.17 -46.39 51.36
CA SER A 7 -21.01 -45.25 50.45
C SER A 7 -19.58 -44.71 50.52
N ARG A 8 -18.86 -44.74 49.39
CA ARG A 8 -17.49 -44.23 49.29
C ARG A 8 -17.56 -42.73 49.01
N LYS A 9 -17.15 -41.89 49.97
CA LYS A 9 -17.03 -40.43 49.76
C LYS A 9 -15.98 -40.15 48.69
N SER A 10 -16.42 -39.57 47.58
CA SER A 10 -15.55 -38.89 46.60
C SER A 10 -14.92 -37.67 47.27
N VAL A 11 -13.59 -37.63 47.38
CA VAL A 11 -12.87 -36.44 47.84
C VAL A 11 -12.66 -35.55 46.62
N SER A 12 -13.47 -34.49 46.50
CA SER A 12 -13.23 -33.44 45.52
C SER A 12 -11.99 -32.64 45.94
N ARG A 13 -10.88 -32.83 45.21
CA ARG A 13 -9.70 -31.97 45.34
C ARG A 13 -10.02 -30.65 44.63
N GLY A 14 -10.10 -29.56 45.40
CA GLY A 14 -10.22 -28.20 44.86
C GLY A 14 -8.88 -27.69 44.37
N PHE A 15 -8.92 -26.78 43.40
CA PHE A 15 -7.73 -26.05 42.93
C PHE A 15 -7.19 -25.15 44.04
N THR A 16 -5.87 -25.10 44.16
CA THR A 16 -5.22 -24.20 45.11
C THR A 16 -5.16 -22.77 44.56
N LEU A 17 -5.17 -21.77 45.44
CA LEU A 17 -4.96 -20.37 45.04
C LEU A 17 -3.62 -20.19 44.31
N VAL A 18 -2.60 -20.96 44.71
CA VAL A 18 -1.28 -20.93 44.10
C VAL A 18 -1.31 -21.42 42.66
N GLU A 19 -2.07 -22.48 42.35
CA GLU A 19 -2.25 -22.97 40.97
C GLU A 19 -2.90 -21.95 40.06
N ILE A 20 -3.91 -21.22 40.54
CA ILE A 20 -4.53 -20.18 39.71
C ILE A 20 -3.57 -19.00 39.53
N LEU A 21 -2.78 -18.66 40.56
CA LEU A 21 -1.81 -17.58 40.49
C LEU A 21 -0.64 -17.88 39.53
N THR A 22 -0.16 -19.12 39.46
CA THR A 22 0.88 -19.52 38.50
C THR A 22 0.37 -19.55 37.07
N VAL A 23 -0.88 -19.95 36.85
CA VAL A 23 -1.48 -19.96 35.50
C VAL A 23 -1.61 -18.53 34.96
N ILE A 24 -2.17 -17.60 35.76
CA ILE A 24 -2.31 -16.21 35.30
C ILE A 24 -0.95 -15.53 35.07
N SER A 25 0.08 -15.85 35.86
CA SER A 25 1.42 -15.27 35.67
C SER A 25 2.06 -15.75 34.36
N ILE A 26 1.92 -17.03 34.02
CA ILE A 26 2.38 -17.57 32.74
C ILE A 26 1.59 -16.94 31.58
N MET A 27 0.27 -16.77 31.72
CA MET A 27 -0.55 -16.12 30.69
C MET A 27 -0.10 -14.67 30.42
N VAL A 28 0.22 -13.89 31.45
CA VAL A 28 0.70 -12.51 31.28
C VAL A 28 2.04 -12.45 30.54
N VAL A 29 2.99 -13.34 30.88
CA VAL A 29 4.28 -13.42 30.20
C VAL A 29 4.12 -13.80 28.72
N LEU A 30 3.27 -14.79 28.42
CA LEU A 30 2.99 -15.21 27.05
C LEU A 30 2.29 -14.13 26.24
N MET A 31 1.34 -13.41 26.85
CA MET A 31 0.66 -12.28 26.21
C MET A 31 1.66 -11.18 25.86
N ALA A 32 2.56 -10.83 26.77
CA ALA A 32 3.58 -9.79 26.54
C ALA A 32 4.49 -10.13 25.35
N MET A 33 4.88 -11.40 25.17
CA MET A 33 5.71 -11.82 24.04
C MET A 33 4.94 -11.87 22.72
N THR A 34 3.66 -12.24 22.75
CA THR A 34 2.84 -12.43 21.55
C THR A 34 2.57 -11.12 20.80
N PHE A 35 2.42 -9.98 21.51
CA PHE A 35 2.14 -8.69 20.87
C PHE A 35 3.36 -8.06 20.14
N GLY A 36 4.57 -8.57 20.33
CA GLY A 36 5.81 -7.93 19.84
C GLY A 36 6.18 -8.18 18.37
N ILE A 37 5.59 -9.16 17.68
CA ILE A 37 6.18 -9.71 16.43
C ILE A 37 5.47 -9.21 15.15
N GLY A 38 4.26 -8.66 15.26
CA GLY A 38 3.39 -8.41 14.09
C GLY A 38 3.69 -7.15 13.25
N LYS A 39 4.49 -6.20 13.72
CA LYS A 39 4.56 -4.86 13.08
C LYS A 39 5.59 -4.72 11.95
N TRP A 40 6.67 -5.51 11.96
CA TRP A 40 7.77 -5.33 11.00
C TRP A 40 7.48 -5.94 9.61
N ALA A 41 6.86 -7.12 9.56
CA ALA A 41 6.54 -7.80 8.30
C ALA A 41 5.57 -7.02 7.39
N MET A 42 4.76 -6.13 7.97
CA MET A 42 3.75 -5.39 7.22
C MET A 42 4.32 -4.19 6.44
N GLY A 43 5.47 -3.64 6.86
CA GLY A 43 6.13 -2.53 6.15
C GLY A 43 6.68 -2.98 4.79
N ASN A 44 7.45 -4.07 4.78
CA ASN A 44 8.05 -4.61 3.55
C ASN A 44 7.00 -5.03 2.52
N ALA A 45 5.88 -5.60 2.97
CA ALA A 45 4.78 -5.97 2.07
C ALA A 45 4.14 -4.75 1.37
N GLN A 46 4.09 -3.58 2.02
CA GLN A 46 3.56 -2.36 1.41
C GLN A 46 4.54 -1.78 0.39
N ILE A 47 5.85 -1.83 0.67
CA ILE A 47 6.91 -1.42 -0.25
C ILE A 47 6.87 -2.28 -1.52
N GLU A 48 6.84 -3.61 -1.36
CA GLU A 48 6.72 -4.56 -2.48
C GLU A 48 5.45 -4.31 -3.31
N LYS A 49 4.33 -4.02 -2.62
CA LYS A 49 3.09 -3.66 -3.30
C LYS A 49 3.29 -2.39 -4.12
N ALA A 50 3.79 -1.31 -3.55
CA ALA A 50 4.01 -0.06 -4.27
C ALA A 50 4.97 -0.23 -5.46
N ARG A 51 6.06 -0.98 -5.31
CA ARG A 51 6.98 -1.32 -6.43
C ARG A 51 6.26 -2.06 -7.55
N THR A 52 5.37 -3.00 -7.20
CA THR A 52 4.54 -3.72 -8.17
C THR A 52 3.58 -2.76 -8.88
N GLN A 53 2.97 -1.82 -8.14
CA GLN A 53 2.07 -0.81 -8.71
C GLN A 53 2.81 0.10 -9.69
N VAL A 54 4.01 0.59 -9.35
CA VAL A 54 4.86 1.38 -10.25
C VAL A 54 5.14 0.63 -11.55
N LYS A 55 5.54 -0.64 -11.49
CA LYS A 55 5.75 -1.47 -12.69
C LYS A 55 4.49 -1.64 -13.53
N LEU A 56 3.32 -1.77 -12.91
CA LEU A 56 2.06 -1.88 -13.64
C LEU A 56 1.73 -0.58 -14.38
N PHE A 57 1.99 0.56 -13.75
CA PHE A 57 1.88 1.87 -14.41
C PHE A 57 2.85 2.00 -15.57
N GLU A 58 4.13 1.62 -15.41
CA GLU A 58 5.12 1.64 -16.49
C GLU A 58 4.63 0.84 -17.71
N ASN A 59 4.16 -0.39 -17.51
CA ASN A 59 3.65 -1.22 -18.60
C ASN A 59 2.39 -0.62 -19.26
N ALA A 60 1.48 -0.05 -18.46
CA ALA A 60 0.28 0.60 -18.97
C ALA A 60 0.62 1.86 -19.77
N LEU A 61 1.58 2.65 -19.30
CA LEU A 61 2.08 3.86 -19.95
C LEU A 61 2.78 3.54 -21.28
N GLN A 62 3.63 2.51 -21.31
CA GLN A 62 4.24 2.02 -22.56
C GLN A 62 3.20 1.57 -23.58
N THR A 63 2.15 0.87 -23.12
CA THR A 63 1.05 0.47 -24.00
C THR A 63 0.23 1.67 -24.47
N TYR A 64 0.04 2.67 -23.62
CA TYR A 64 -0.63 3.92 -23.97
C TYR A 64 0.16 4.68 -25.04
N GLU A 65 1.46 4.83 -24.87
CA GLU A 65 2.36 5.46 -25.84
C GLU A 65 2.34 4.69 -27.18
N ALA A 66 2.41 3.37 -27.16
CA ALA A 66 2.34 2.55 -28.38
C ALA A 66 1.03 2.78 -29.18
N ASP A 67 -0.08 3.06 -28.50
CA ASP A 67 -1.38 3.27 -29.14
C ASP A 67 -1.66 4.73 -29.50
N LYS A 68 -1.11 5.70 -28.75
CA LYS A 68 -1.37 7.15 -28.91
C LYS A 68 -0.22 7.92 -29.54
N GLY A 69 0.98 7.35 -29.57
CA GLY A 69 2.21 7.97 -30.02
C GLY A 69 2.85 8.92 -29.00
N GLU A 70 2.24 9.09 -27.83
CA GLU A 70 2.72 9.98 -26.77
C GLU A 70 2.26 9.50 -25.39
N TYR A 71 3.03 9.86 -24.36
CA TYR A 71 2.65 9.66 -22.97
C TYR A 71 1.59 10.68 -22.52
N PRO A 72 0.69 10.31 -21.57
CA PRO A 72 -0.33 11.23 -21.07
C PRO A 72 0.30 12.45 -20.38
N PRO A 73 -0.39 13.59 -20.30
CA PRO A 73 0.14 14.78 -19.66
C PRO A 73 0.29 14.59 -18.14
N GLY A 74 1.46 14.94 -17.61
CA GLY A 74 1.78 14.87 -16.18
C GLY A 74 2.75 15.97 -15.79
N ASP A 75 2.44 16.70 -14.73
CA ASP A 75 3.18 17.88 -14.24
C ASP A 75 3.97 17.60 -12.95
N GLY A 76 3.98 16.36 -12.47
CA GLY A 76 4.62 15.99 -11.20
C GLY A 76 3.93 16.52 -9.96
N SER A 77 2.72 17.11 -10.07
CA SER A 77 1.95 17.61 -8.93
C SER A 77 1.03 16.53 -8.36
N ASP A 78 0.35 16.82 -7.23
CA ASP A 78 -0.72 15.95 -6.69
C ASP A 78 -1.82 15.63 -7.73
N LYS A 79 -2.04 16.53 -8.71
CA LYS A 79 -3.05 16.37 -9.76
C LYS A 79 -2.62 15.41 -10.86
N SER A 80 -1.31 15.19 -11.03
CA SER A 80 -0.79 14.24 -12.03
C SER A 80 -1.36 12.83 -11.84
N SER A 81 -1.65 12.45 -10.60
CA SER A 81 -2.32 11.19 -10.26
C SER A 81 -3.72 11.06 -10.88
N VAL A 82 -4.47 12.16 -10.92
CA VAL A 82 -5.80 12.21 -11.54
C VAL A 82 -5.66 12.10 -13.06
N ASN A 83 -4.69 12.81 -13.65
CA ASN A 83 -4.43 12.72 -15.09
C ASN A 83 -4.07 11.28 -15.50
N LEU A 84 -3.23 10.60 -14.72
CA LEU A 84 -2.90 9.19 -14.92
C LEU A 84 -4.14 8.30 -14.84
N TYR A 85 -4.97 8.47 -13.80
CA TYR A 85 -6.20 7.71 -13.65
C TYR A 85 -7.14 7.92 -14.85
N THR A 86 -7.30 9.17 -15.28
CA THR A 86 -8.17 9.49 -16.40
C THR A 86 -7.66 8.88 -17.70
N ALA A 87 -6.35 8.98 -17.96
CA ALA A 87 -5.75 8.45 -19.19
C ALA A 87 -5.71 6.92 -19.25
N LEU A 88 -5.39 6.25 -18.14
CA LEU A 88 -5.17 4.80 -18.12
C LEU A 88 -6.45 3.99 -17.88
N TYR A 89 -7.49 4.60 -17.31
CA TYR A 89 -8.73 3.93 -16.95
C TYR A 89 -10.00 4.69 -17.36
N GLU A 90 -10.19 5.92 -16.88
CA GLU A 90 -11.49 6.62 -16.99
C GLU A 90 -11.90 6.89 -18.45
N ASP A 91 -10.97 7.34 -19.31
CA ASP A 91 -11.22 7.61 -20.73
C ASP A 91 -11.67 6.34 -21.48
N GLY A 92 -11.14 5.18 -21.06
CA GLY A 92 -11.56 3.88 -21.57
C GLY A 92 -13.04 3.59 -21.30
N ILE A 93 -13.48 3.84 -20.07
CA ILE A 93 -14.86 3.55 -19.64
C ILE A 93 -15.86 4.61 -20.15
N LEU A 94 -15.53 5.90 -20.04
CA LEU A 94 -16.43 6.98 -20.40
C LEU A 94 -16.60 7.15 -21.91
N ASN A 95 -15.51 6.98 -22.67
CA ASN A 95 -15.51 7.19 -24.12
C ASN A 95 -15.47 5.87 -24.92
N ASN A 96 -15.72 4.73 -24.26
CA ASN A 96 -15.68 3.39 -24.86
C ASN A 96 -14.37 3.12 -25.63
N LYS A 97 -13.26 3.58 -25.06
CA LYS A 97 -11.90 3.38 -25.58
C LYS A 97 -11.23 2.20 -24.87
N LYS A 98 -10.02 1.85 -25.29
CA LYS A 98 -9.20 0.83 -24.64
C LYS A 98 -8.86 1.27 -23.21
N VAL A 99 -9.10 0.39 -22.24
CA VAL A 99 -8.61 0.52 -20.87
C VAL A 99 -7.21 -0.09 -20.83
N TYR A 100 -6.23 0.68 -20.37
CA TYR A 100 -4.83 0.24 -20.30
C TYR A 100 -4.51 -0.45 -18.97
N MET A 101 -5.26 -0.13 -17.91
CA MET A 101 -5.08 -0.72 -16.60
C MET A 101 -6.44 -0.99 -15.91
N ASP A 102 -6.93 -2.22 -16.02
CA ASP A 102 -8.18 -2.70 -15.41
C ASP A 102 -8.14 -2.69 -13.87
N GLN A 103 -6.95 -2.86 -13.31
CA GLN A 103 -6.69 -2.82 -11.87
C GLN A 103 -7.03 -1.47 -11.24
N LEU A 104 -7.11 -0.38 -12.02
CA LEU A 104 -7.56 0.92 -11.53
C LEU A 104 -9.07 1.02 -11.32
N ASN A 105 -9.83 -0.05 -11.54
CA ASN A 105 -11.25 -0.05 -11.23
C ASN A 105 -11.51 0.33 -9.75
N PRO A 106 -12.26 1.42 -9.47
CA PRO A 106 -12.58 1.82 -8.10
C PRO A 106 -13.47 0.81 -7.37
N ASP A 107 -14.22 -0.02 -8.11
CA ASP A 107 -15.05 -1.10 -7.57
C ASP A 107 -14.29 -2.44 -7.44
N GLY A 108 -12.99 -2.47 -7.77
CA GLY A 108 -12.15 -3.67 -7.74
C GLY A 108 -11.52 -3.98 -6.37
N ASP A 109 -11.48 -5.26 -6.00
CA ASP A 109 -11.03 -5.72 -4.66
C ASP A 109 -9.50 -5.64 -4.41
N GLN A 110 -8.67 -5.57 -5.45
CA GLN A 110 -7.24 -5.93 -5.33
C GLN A 110 -6.28 -4.72 -5.29
N PHE A 111 -6.58 -3.67 -6.05
CA PHE A 111 -5.77 -2.45 -6.14
C PHE A 111 -6.36 -1.29 -5.31
N ASN A 112 -7.70 -1.17 -5.26
CA ASN A 112 -8.39 0.10 -4.97
C ASN A 112 -9.38 0.08 -3.81
N ARG A 113 -8.91 -0.24 -2.61
CA ARG A 113 -9.58 0.28 -1.41
C ARG A 113 -9.36 1.79 -1.19
N LYS A 114 -8.70 2.50 -2.12
CA LYS A 114 -8.17 3.86 -1.89
C LYS A 114 -8.11 4.77 -3.12
N ILE A 115 -8.95 4.64 -4.16
CA ILE A 115 -9.14 5.80 -5.06
C ILE A 115 -10.15 6.74 -4.44
N LYS A 116 -9.80 8.03 -4.33
CA LYS A 116 -10.71 9.08 -3.89
C LYS A 116 -10.72 10.18 -4.95
N ASN A 117 -11.88 10.43 -5.54
CA ASN A 117 -12.07 11.47 -6.56
C ASN A 117 -11.06 11.38 -7.74
N GLY A 118 -10.72 10.16 -8.19
CA GLY A 118 -9.75 9.94 -9.27
C GLY A 118 -8.28 9.99 -8.86
N VAL A 119 -7.97 10.28 -7.60
CA VAL A 119 -6.59 10.25 -7.09
C VAL A 119 -6.20 8.81 -6.75
N ILE A 120 -5.10 8.34 -7.33
CA ILE A 120 -4.50 7.02 -7.06
C ILE A 120 -3.60 7.14 -5.83
N LEU A 121 -3.99 6.50 -4.73
CA LEU A 121 -3.25 6.57 -3.47
C LEU A 121 -2.31 5.38 -3.28
N ASP A 122 -1.17 5.65 -2.65
CA ASP A 122 -0.18 4.67 -2.27
C ASP A 122 -0.71 3.63 -1.24
N PRO A 123 -0.02 2.48 -1.08
CA PRO A 123 -0.40 1.48 -0.10
C PRO A 123 -0.05 1.91 1.34
N PHE A 124 0.79 2.94 1.51
CA PHE A 124 1.34 3.39 2.78
C PHE A 124 0.29 4.02 3.71
N LYS A 125 0.74 4.32 4.93
CA LYS A 125 -0.09 4.90 6.00
C LYS A 125 -0.57 6.30 5.65
N HIS A 126 0.29 7.09 5.01
CA HIS A 126 0.03 8.50 4.69
C HIS A 126 -0.93 8.67 3.50
N LYS A 127 -1.11 7.63 2.66
CA LYS A 127 -2.03 7.63 1.52
C LYS A 127 -1.75 8.81 0.60
N LYS A 128 -0.48 9.02 0.25
CA LYS A 128 -0.09 10.07 -0.68
C LYS A 128 -0.42 9.62 -2.11
N PRO A 129 -0.62 10.55 -3.05
CA PRO A 129 -0.83 10.19 -4.44
C PRO A 129 0.43 9.57 -5.05
N TYR A 130 0.26 8.84 -6.15
CA TYR A 130 1.34 8.61 -7.10
C TYR A 130 1.59 9.88 -7.91
N PHE A 131 2.85 10.27 -8.03
CA PHE A 131 3.28 11.45 -8.76
C PHE A 131 3.83 11.05 -10.11
N TYR A 132 3.46 11.81 -11.14
CA TYR A 132 3.81 11.50 -12.51
C TYR A 132 4.18 12.76 -13.29
N LEU A 133 5.35 12.72 -13.90
CA LEU A 133 5.88 13.77 -14.74
C LEU A 133 6.18 13.19 -16.12
N ARG A 134 5.61 13.78 -17.16
CA ARG A 134 5.99 13.42 -18.53
C ARG A 134 7.35 14.05 -18.84
N GLY A 135 8.25 13.30 -19.47
CA GLY A 135 9.61 13.74 -19.77
C GLY A 135 9.68 14.84 -20.84
N VAL A 136 8.66 14.95 -21.69
CA VAL A 136 8.50 16.04 -22.67
C VAL A 136 7.22 16.84 -22.43
N ASP A 137 7.23 18.14 -22.68
CA ASP A 137 6.06 19.01 -22.60
C ASP A 137 5.14 18.84 -23.83
N GLU A 138 4.06 19.61 -23.93
CA GLU A 138 3.13 19.55 -25.09
C GLU A 138 3.76 20.02 -26.41
N ASN A 139 4.89 20.73 -26.34
CA ASN A 139 5.63 21.23 -27.50
C ASN A 139 6.78 20.30 -27.91
N GLY A 140 7.02 19.23 -27.15
CA GLY A 140 8.13 18.30 -27.37
C GLY A 140 9.46 18.76 -26.78
N GLU A 141 9.45 19.75 -25.89
CA GLU A 141 10.62 20.20 -25.13
C GLU A 141 10.79 19.35 -23.87
N GLU A 142 12.04 19.08 -23.46
CA GLU A 142 12.31 18.30 -22.25
C GLU A 142 11.77 19.03 -21.01
N ALA A 143 11.02 18.32 -20.16
CA ALA A 143 10.57 18.82 -18.88
C ALA A 143 11.80 19.02 -17.99
N GLY A 144 12.14 20.27 -17.67
CA GLY A 144 13.41 20.60 -16.99
C GLY A 144 13.62 19.99 -15.59
N ASN A 145 12.61 19.32 -15.02
CA ASN A 145 12.70 18.61 -13.75
C ASN A 145 12.67 17.07 -13.90
N ALA A 146 12.62 16.56 -15.14
CA ALA A 146 12.55 15.13 -15.40
C ALA A 146 13.94 14.48 -15.32
N TYR A 147 14.01 13.30 -14.72
CA TYR A 147 15.17 12.42 -14.68
C TYR A 147 15.26 11.55 -15.92
N ASN A 148 14.11 11.07 -16.40
CA ASN A 148 14.01 10.26 -17.60
C ASN A 148 13.43 11.07 -18.78
N PRO A 149 13.88 10.80 -20.01
CA PRO A 149 13.36 11.48 -21.21
C PRO A 149 11.91 11.10 -21.51
N ASP A 150 11.48 9.91 -21.07
CA ASP A 150 10.14 9.39 -21.34
C ASP A 150 9.14 9.89 -20.28
N PHE A 151 9.33 9.45 -19.03
CA PHE A 151 8.54 9.87 -17.88
C PHE A 151 9.18 9.49 -16.55
N ASP A 152 8.82 10.24 -15.51
CA ASP A 152 9.10 9.93 -14.12
C ASP A 152 7.81 9.58 -13.38
N LEU A 153 7.89 8.56 -12.54
CA LEU A 153 6.81 8.07 -11.70
C LEU A 153 7.36 7.74 -10.32
N TRP A 154 6.79 8.34 -9.28
CA TRP A 154 7.23 8.07 -7.91
C TRP A 154 6.12 8.09 -6.86
N SER A 155 6.45 7.58 -5.66
CA SER A 155 5.63 7.58 -4.46
C SER A 155 6.51 7.88 -3.24
N LEU A 156 5.99 8.68 -2.30
CA LEU A 156 6.73 9.24 -1.14
C LEU A 156 7.04 8.24 0.00
N GLY A 157 7.09 6.94 -0.32
CA GLY A 157 7.47 5.91 0.63
C GLY A 157 6.63 5.80 1.93
N PRO A 158 7.11 4.97 2.88
CA PRO A 158 6.55 4.84 4.23
C PRO A 158 6.53 6.13 5.07
N ASN A 159 7.51 7.04 4.89
CA ASN A 159 7.62 8.28 5.67
C ASN A 159 6.58 9.34 5.21
N GLY A 160 6.11 9.26 3.96
CA GLY A 160 5.18 10.20 3.35
C GLY A 160 5.77 11.59 3.08
N VAL A 161 7.09 11.71 3.09
CA VAL A 161 7.88 12.92 2.80
C VAL A 161 8.67 12.60 1.55
N GLY A 162 8.65 13.48 0.56
CA GLY A 162 9.52 13.24 -0.58
C GLY A 162 9.79 14.47 -1.40
N ARG A 163 10.22 14.23 -2.63
CA ARG A 163 10.71 15.29 -3.51
C ARG A 163 9.64 16.38 -3.73
N GLY A 164 9.95 17.60 -3.30
CA GLY A 164 9.04 18.76 -3.40
C GLY A 164 8.46 19.23 -2.07
N ASP A 165 8.57 18.42 -1.01
CA ASP A 165 8.28 18.87 0.36
C ASP A 165 9.45 19.75 0.86
N GLY A 166 9.13 21.01 1.19
CA GLY A 166 10.13 21.98 1.64
C GLY A 166 10.83 21.51 2.92
N GLY A 167 12.13 21.19 2.81
CA GLY A 167 12.96 20.73 3.92
C GLY A 167 13.18 19.22 3.99
N ALA A 168 12.78 18.45 2.99
CA ALA A 168 13.17 17.03 2.86
C ALA A 168 14.70 16.92 2.72
N SER A 169 15.31 16.08 3.55
CA SER A 169 16.73 15.73 3.46
C SER A 169 16.95 14.56 2.48
N ASP A 170 18.19 14.33 2.04
CA ASP A 170 18.50 13.18 1.17
C ASP A 170 18.12 11.84 1.84
N GLU A 171 18.25 11.74 3.16
CA GLU A 171 17.84 10.55 3.93
C GLU A 171 16.32 10.33 3.93
N ASP A 172 15.52 11.40 3.78
CA ASP A 172 14.07 11.31 3.67
C ASP A 172 13.62 10.85 2.27
N LEU A 173 14.50 10.87 1.27
CA LEU A 173 14.21 10.44 -0.09
C LEU A 173 14.59 8.98 -0.34
N ASP A 174 15.37 8.36 0.55
CA ASP A 174 15.87 6.99 0.38
C ASP A 174 14.76 5.92 0.41
N ASP A 175 13.61 6.22 1.02
CA ASP A 175 12.46 5.32 1.06
C ASP A 175 11.42 5.56 -0.04
N ASP A 176 11.61 6.61 -0.85
CA ASP A 176 10.78 6.88 -2.02
C ASP A 176 10.88 5.72 -3.01
N ILE A 177 9.74 5.41 -3.65
CA ILE A 177 9.68 4.40 -4.69
C ILE A 177 9.58 5.14 -6.01
N VAL A 178 10.65 5.06 -6.79
CA VAL A 178 10.86 5.76 -8.05
C VAL A 178 11.03 4.76 -9.21
N ASN A 179 10.88 5.22 -10.45
CA ASN A 179 11.11 4.44 -11.66
C ASN A 179 12.50 4.64 -12.29
N TRP A 180 13.42 5.36 -11.63
CA TRP A 180 14.79 5.58 -12.07
C TRP A 180 15.82 4.99 -11.09
#